data_AF-A0A1G2LRJ8-F1
#
_entry.id   AF-A0A1G2LRJ8-F1
#
_cell.length_a   1.000
_cell.length_b   1.000
_cell.length_c   1.000
_cell.angle_alpha   90.00
_cell.angle_beta   90.00
_cell.angle_gamma   90.00
#
_symmetry.space_group_name_H-M   'P 1'
#
loop_
_entity.id
_entity.type
_entity.pdbx_description
1 polymer ?
#
loop_
_entity_poly.entity_id
_entity_poly.type
_entity_poly.pdbx_seq_one_letter_code
_entity_poly.pdbx_strand_id
1 'polypeptide(L)'
;MQEGEKQFNTPESIPEPENGVGNDNGTESAFEKSASVVSNRELKDLKMKVSTKGWFKYWVERLKSQTDLLPKGVADVVRKAALKNPISSEDSSIFVNYINRRIDILKFDLMKRSRMESLRKKLWIADISVDEKTWNTETTDEGRREITFDEARNSFFVEHNGKQKNISLGDIAADYGWGIKYRLSSSMPPRFRRLLSKRIAVNEARRDIEDIYNKELVECFGYRFGISKTADMIFGGMAGVEKRINETKMQDTLKGVVGENMAREFLTRVSIDNPELGFAVQRANAYEDTFLKYDFRLQKRFRARGIIVEDENLKSDIKKLGVQFTVGGGLGKESKMAEGRERIKITSSFVKRPVQELALVKVQFDKLNEYFKQWVRNGKPSGGPEQYMTNEEKRQLLVKATENFISLSESDIDAILKPEERIHGEGAGVRKGKKE
;
A
#
# COMPACT_ATOMS: atom_id res chain seq x y z
N MET A 1 -6.23 -80.23 -5.16
CA MET A 1 -5.24 -79.21 -5.55
C MET A 1 -6.02 -77.94 -5.82
N GLN A 2 -5.74 -76.88 -5.07
CA GLN A 2 -6.46 -75.60 -5.14
C GLN A 2 -6.01 -74.83 -6.38
N GLU A 3 -6.96 -74.53 -7.27
CA GLU A 3 -6.76 -73.59 -8.37
C GLU A 3 -7.20 -72.21 -7.89
N GLY A 4 -6.25 -71.28 -7.82
CA GLY A 4 -6.48 -69.87 -7.52
C GLY A 4 -6.62 -69.07 -8.81
N GLU A 5 -7.82 -68.56 -9.07
CA GLU A 5 -8.08 -67.57 -10.11
C GLU A 5 -7.45 -66.23 -9.73
N LYS A 6 -6.45 -65.80 -10.50
CA LYS A 6 -5.91 -64.43 -10.46
C LYS A 6 -6.76 -63.53 -11.35
N GLN A 7 -7.48 -62.61 -10.72
CA GLN A 7 -8.14 -61.49 -11.40
C GLN A 7 -7.08 -60.53 -11.96
N PHE A 8 -7.18 -60.23 -13.26
CA PHE A 8 -6.45 -59.16 -13.92
C PHE A 8 -7.11 -57.82 -13.58
N ASN A 9 -6.44 -56.97 -12.81
CA ASN A 9 -6.81 -55.56 -12.66
C ASN A 9 -6.37 -54.77 -13.90
N THR A 10 -7.32 -54.16 -14.57
CA THR A 10 -7.16 -53.10 -15.57
C THR A 10 -6.47 -51.88 -14.95
N PRO A 11 -5.56 -51.20 -15.66
CA PRO A 11 -4.95 -49.97 -15.16
C PRO A 11 -5.97 -48.83 -15.19
N GLU A 12 -6.16 -48.19 -14.04
CA GLU A 12 -6.89 -46.93 -13.89
C GLU A 12 -6.29 -45.88 -14.84
N SER A 13 -7.19 -45.26 -15.59
CA SER A 13 -6.95 -44.15 -16.49
C SER A 13 -6.31 -42.97 -15.76
N ILE A 14 -5.15 -42.55 -16.25
CA ILE A 14 -4.52 -41.27 -15.92
C ILE A 14 -5.46 -40.14 -16.39
N PRO A 15 -5.93 -39.24 -15.51
CA PRO A 15 -6.68 -38.08 -15.95
C PRO A 15 -5.72 -37.11 -16.65
N GLU A 16 -6.08 -36.73 -17.88
CA GLU A 16 -5.41 -35.69 -18.66
C GLU A 16 -5.42 -34.36 -17.90
N PRO A 17 -4.36 -33.55 -18.02
CA PRO A 17 -4.30 -32.23 -17.39
C PRO A 17 -5.32 -31.30 -18.05
N GLU A 18 -6.29 -30.84 -17.26
CA GLU A 18 -7.20 -29.76 -17.64
C GLU A 18 -6.37 -28.53 -18.03
N ASN A 19 -6.39 -28.21 -19.32
CA ASN A 19 -5.93 -26.93 -19.85
C ASN A 19 -6.89 -25.82 -19.38
N GLY A 20 -6.63 -25.31 -18.17
CA GLY A 20 -7.25 -24.11 -17.65
C GLY A 20 -6.80 -22.88 -18.44
N VAL A 21 -7.49 -22.58 -19.53
CA VAL A 21 -7.49 -21.26 -20.15
C VAL A 21 -8.12 -20.30 -19.15
N GLY A 22 -7.27 -19.53 -18.45
CA GLY A 22 -7.70 -18.47 -17.54
C GLY A 22 -8.50 -17.42 -18.30
N ASN A 23 -9.83 -17.54 -18.26
CA ASN A 23 -10.73 -16.45 -18.65
C ASN A 23 -10.66 -15.35 -17.59
N ASP A 24 -10.10 -14.21 -17.98
CA ASP A 24 -9.89 -13.00 -17.19
C ASP A 24 -11.20 -12.21 -16.97
N ASN A 25 -12.30 -12.93 -16.64
CA ASN A 25 -13.66 -12.40 -16.48
C ASN A 25 -13.85 -11.58 -15.19
N GLY A 26 -12.82 -11.48 -14.34
CA GLY A 26 -12.87 -10.74 -13.08
C GLY A 26 -12.85 -9.21 -13.26
N THR A 27 -12.33 -8.71 -14.39
CA THR A 27 -12.22 -7.26 -14.63
C THR A 27 -13.50 -6.66 -15.20
N GLU A 28 -14.20 -7.31 -16.13
CA GLU A 28 -15.43 -6.78 -16.75
C GLU A 28 -16.59 -6.58 -15.73
N SER A 29 -16.74 -7.50 -14.77
CA SER A 29 -17.77 -7.45 -13.72
C SER A 29 -17.61 -6.24 -12.76
N ALA A 30 -16.37 -5.81 -12.51
CA ALA A 30 -16.10 -4.64 -11.66
C ALA A 30 -16.38 -3.31 -12.37
N PHE A 31 -16.30 -3.27 -13.70
CA PHE A 31 -16.52 -2.04 -14.47
C PHE A 31 -18.01 -1.71 -14.63
N GLU A 32 -18.89 -2.69 -14.81
CA GLU A 32 -20.33 -2.46 -15.02
C GLU A 32 -21.05 -1.88 -13.79
N LYS A 33 -20.59 -2.20 -12.57
CA LYS A 33 -21.16 -1.64 -11.32
C LYS A 33 -20.72 -0.20 -11.01
N SER A 34 -19.87 0.41 -11.83
CA SER A 34 -19.30 1.75 -11.63
C SER A 34 -19.78 2.81 -12.63
N ALA A 35 -20.96 2.59 -13.24
CA ALA A 35 -21.50 3.41 -14.33
C ALA A 35 -21.60 4.93 -14.05
N SER A 36 -21.52 5.39 -12.79
CA SER A 36 -21.52 6.82 -12.46
C SER A 36 -20.16 7.52 -12.62
N VAL A 37 -19.06 6.79 -12.85
CA VAL A 37 -17.68 7.33 -12.79
C VAL A 37 -16.96 7.33 -14.15
N VAL A 38 -17.49 6.59 -15.13
CA VAL A 38 -16.85 6.39 -16.44
C VAL A 38 -17.64 7.09 -17.52
N SER A 39 -17.00 7.95 -18.32
CA SER A 39 -17.68 8.59 -19.45
C SER A 39 -17.87 7.60 -20.61
N ASN A 40 -18.92 7.81 -21.42
CA ASN A 40 -19.15 7.06 -22.66
C ASN A 40 -17.93 7.08 -23.59
N ARG A 41 -17.18 8.18 -23.57
CA ARG A 41 -15.93 8.32 -24.32
C ARG A 41 -14.86 7.36 -23.84
N GLU A 42 -14.66 7.23 -22.53
CA GLU A 42 -13.66 6.33 -21.96
C GLU A 42 -14.04 4.87 -22.17
N LEU A 43 -15.33 4.53 -22.06
CA LEU A 43 -15.82 3.19 -22.43
C LEU A 43 -15.53 2.87 -23.90
N LYS A 44 -15.70 3.86 -24.79
CA LYS A 44 -15.36 3.70 -26.20
C LYS A 44 -13.85 3.57 -26.42
N ASP A 45 -13.03 4.37 -25.75
CA ASP A 45 -11.57 4.30 -25.77
C ASP A 45 -11.11 2.88 -25.34
N LEU A 46 -11.69 2.30 -24.28
CA LEU A 46 -11.37 0.94 -23.81
C LEU A 46 -11.78 -0.18 -24.78
N LYS A 47 -12.89 -0.01 -25.52
CA LYS A 47 -13.37 -0.98 -26.52
C LYS A 47 -12.56 -0.95 -27.82
N MET A 48 -11.89 0.16 -28.12
CA MET A 48 -11.11 0.37 -29.35
C MET A 48 -9.68 -0.17 -29.22
N LYS A 49 -9.53 -1.49 -29.03
CA LYS A 49 -8.23 -2.18 -29.00
C LYS A 49 -7.60 -2.26 -30.39
N VAL A 50 -6.29 -2.52 -30.47
CA VAL A 50 -5.57 -2.67 -31.76
C VAL A 50 -6.03 -3.88 -32.60
N SER A 51 -6.77 -4.80 -32.00
CA SER A 51 -7.45 -5.91 -32.69
C SER A 51 -8.86 -5.56 -33.20
N THR A 52 -9.42 -4.41 -32.78
CA THR A 52 -10.79 -4.01 -33.13
C THR A 52 -10.85 -3.43 -34.54
N LYS A 53 -11.82 -3.84 -35.35
CA LYS A 53 -12.02 -3.27 -36.70
C LYS A 53 -12.20 -1.74 -36.61
N GLY A 54 -11.39 -1.01 -37.38
CA GLY A 54 -11.46 0.46 -37.44
C GLY A 54 -10.74 1.19 -36.30
N TRP A 55 -10.00 0.49 -35.43
CA TRP A 55 -9.26 1.11 -34.32
C TRP A 55 -8.31 2.22 -34.79
N PHE A 56 -7.59 2.01 -35.89
CA PHE A 56 -6.58 2.95 -36.35
C PHE A 56 -7.22 4.30 -36.71
N LYS A 57 -8.27 4.26 -37.53
CA LYS A 57 -9.06 5.45 -37.89
C LYS A 57 -9.64 6.12 -36.65
N TYR A 58 -10.20 5.34 -35.72
CA TYR A 58 -10.73 5.86 -34.46
C TYR A 58 -9.68 6.66 -33.69
N TRP A 59 -8.50 6.08 -33.47
CA TRP A 59 -7.46 6.68 -32.65
C TRP A 59 -6.79 7.87 -33.32
N VAL A 60 -6.60 7.86 -34.64
CA VAL A 60 -6.11 9.02 -35.39
C VAL A 60 -7.08 10.20 -35.22
N GLU A 61 -8.37 9.98 -35.45
CA GLU A 61 -9.40 11.02 -35.25
C GLU A 61 -9.48 11.50 -33.79
N ARG A 62 -9.29 10.58 -32.85
CA ARG A 62 -9.33 10.84 -31.41
C ARG A 62 -8.17 11.71 -30.92
N LEU A 63 -7.00 11.60 -31.57
CA LEU A 63 -5.74 12.21 -31.15
C LEU A 63 -5.34 13.42 -32.02
N LYS A 64 -6.01 13.66 -33.15
CA LYS A 64 -5.65 14.75 -34.09
C LYS A 64 -5.57 16.13 -33.43
N SER A 65 -6.46 16.42 -32.48
CA SER A 65 -6.49 17.70 -31.76
C SER A 65 -5.50 17.78 -30.59
N GLN A 66 -4.74 16.72 -30.34
CA GLN A 66 -3.81 16.62 -29.22
C GLN A 66 -2.36 16.49 -29.68
N THR A 67 -2.06 16.70 -30.98
CA THR A 67 -0.74 16.41 -31.56
C THR A 67 0.42 17.13 -30.85
N ASP A 68 0.19 18.31 -30.29
CA ASP A 68 1.20 19.06 -29.52
C ASP A 68 1.51 18.45 -28.14
N LEU A 69 0.63 17.59 -27.63
CA LEU A 69 0.78 16.88 -26.37
C LEU A 69 1.31 15.45 -26.56
N LEU A 70 1.43 14.99 -27.81
CA LEU A 70 1.87 13.63 -28.12
C LEU A 70 3.40 13.55 -28.21
N PRO A 71 3.99 12.38 -27.89
CA PRO A 71 5.38 12.12 -28.25
C PRO A 71 5.60 12.35 -29.75
N LYS A 72 6.73 12.98 -30.13
CA LYS A 72 7.03 13.39 -31.52
C LYS A 72 6.71 12.31 -32.56
N GLY A 73 7.19 11.08 -32.35
CA GLY A 73 6.92 9.96 -33.26
C GLY A 73 5.43 9.67 -33.42
N VAL A 74 4.66 9.66 -32.33
CA VAL A 74 3.20 9.45 -32.37
C VAL A 74 2.49 10.61 -33.06
N ALA A 75 2.89 11.85 -32.78
CA ALA A 75 2.34 13.05 -33.42
C ALA A 75 2.54 13.00 -34.94
N ASP A 76 3.71 12.59 -35.39
CA ASP A 76 4.05 12.48 -36.81
C ASP A 76 3.19 11.40 -37.49
N VAL A 77 2.96 10.25 -36.85
CA VAL A 77 2.05 9.22 -37.36
C VAL A 77 0.62 9.74 -37.49
N VAL A 78 0.11 10.45 -36.48
CA VAL A 78 -1.25 11.02 -36.50
C VAL A 78 -1.39 12.05 -37.61
N ARG A 79 -0.39 12.93 -37.82
CA ARG A 79 -0.39 13.92 -38.91
C ARG A 79 -0.34 13.25 -40.28
N LYS A 80 0.55 12.28 -40.49
CA LYS A 80 0.63 11.51 -41.75
C LYS A 80 -0.70 10.83 -42.06
N ALA A 81 -1.29 10.16 -41.08
CA ALA A 81 -2.55 9.45 -41.25
C ALA A 81 -3.72 10.41 -41.54
N ALA A 82 -3.77 11.57 -40.89
CA ALA A 82 -4.78 12.60 -41.14
C ALA A 82 -4.70 13.17 -42.58
N LEU A 83 -3.47 13.26 -43.12
CA LEU A 83 -3.22 13.66 -44.51
C LEU A 83 -3.34 12.51 -45.51
N LYS A 84 -3.75 11.30 -45.06
CA LYS A 84 -3.85 10.07 -45.87
C LYS A 84 -2.52 9.63 -46.51
N ASN A 85 -1.39 10.01 -45.91
CA ASN A 85 -0.07 9.55 -46.35
C ASN A 85 0.15 8.07 -45.93
N PRO A 86 0.96 7.30 -46.68
CA PRO A 86 1.31 5.94 -46.30
C PRO A 86 2.07 5.92 -44.97
N ILE A 87 1.73 4.93 -44.13
CA ILE A 87 2.32 4.71 -42.81
C ILE A 87 3.30 3.55 -42.91
N SER A 88 4.56 3.77 -42.49
CA SER A 88 5.56 2.71 -42.48
C SER A 88 5.26 1.66 -41.41
N SER A 89 5.91 0.50 -41.49
CA SER A 89 5.81 -0.54 -40.46
C SER A 89 6.32 -0.05 -39.09
N GLU A 90 7.38 0.75 -39.09
CA GLU A 90 7.94 1.38 -37.89
C GLU A 90 6.96 2.37 -37.25
N ASP A 91 6.38 3.28 -38.05
CA ASP A 91 5.36 4.23 -37.62
C ASP A 91 4.14 3.51 -37.02
N SER A 92 3.70 2.42 -37.67
CA SER A 92 2.61 1.58 -37.18
C SER A 92 2.93 0.96 -35.82
N SER A 93 4.14 0.41 -35.65
CA SER A 93 4.59 -0.16 -34.38
C SER A 93 4.62 0.88 -33.25
N ILE A 94 5.16 2.09 -33.52
CA ILE A 94 5.16 3.20 -32.56
C ILE A 94 3.74 3.55 -32.12
N PHE A 95 2.81 3.63 -33.07
CA PHE A 95 1.42 3.97 -32.79
C PHE A 95 0.69 2.87 -32.00
N VAL A 96 0.82 1.61 -32.41
CA VAL A 96 0.27 0.44 -31.70
C VAL A 96 0.72 0.41 -30.25
N ASN A 97 2.03 0.56 -30.00
CA ASN A 97 2.60 0.57 -28.66
C ASN A 97 2.05 1.73 -27.81
N TYR A 98 1.91 2.91 -28.40
CA TYR A 98 1.33 4.06 -27.73
C TYR A 98 -0.14 3.83 -27.36
N ILE A 99 -0.96 3.28 -28.27
CA ILE A 99 -2.38 3.03 -28.02
C ILE A 99 -2.59 1.97 -26.94
N ASN A 100 -1.89 0.84 -27.00
CA ASN A 100 -1.99 -0.21 -25.98
C ASN A 100 -1.68 0.37 -24.59
N ARG A 101 -0.56 1.07 -24.47
CA ARG A 101 -0.16 1.73 -23.22
C ARG A 101 -1.18 2.76 -22.73
N ARG A 102 -1.74 3.56 -23.64
CA ARG A 102 -2.76 4.55 -23.31
C ARG A 102 -4.03 3.89 -22.75
N ILE A 103 -4.45 2.77 -23.35
CA ILE A 103 -5.59 1.98 -22.89
C ILE A 103 -5.31 1.43 -21.49
N ASP A 104 -4.11 0.90 -21.24
CA ASP A 104 -3.76 0.35 -19.93
C ASP A 104 -3.71 1.44 -18.85
N ILE A 105 -3.08 2.59 -19.12
CA ILE A 105 -3.13 3.76 -18.21
C ILE A 105 -4.57 4.17 -17.91
N LEU A 106 -5.45 4.21 -18.93
CA LEU A 106 -6.85 4.55 -18.75
C LEU A 106 -7.57 3.55 -17.84
N LYS A 107 -7.30 2.24 -17.94
CA LYS A 107 -7.87 1.23 -17.04
C LYS A 107 -7.49 1.53 -15.59
N PHE A 108 -6.19 1.78 -15.33
CA PHE A 108 -5.71 2.11 -13.99
C PHE A 108 -6.33 3.41 -13.45
N ASP A 109 -6.46 4.44 -14.27
CA ASP A 109 -7.13 5.70 -13.89
C ASP A 109 -8.60 5.50 -13.52
N LEU A 110 -9.30 4.63 -14.23
CA LEU A 110 -10.68 4.27 -13.91
C LEU A 110 -10.78 3.46 -12.61
N MET A 111 -9.86 2.52 -12.38
CA MET A 111 -9.79 1.78 -11.12
C MET A 111 -9.54 2.72 -9.92
N LYS A 112 -8.60 3.66 -10.03
CA LYS A 112 -8.32 4.67 -8.99
C LYS A 112 -9.56 5.54 -8.72
N ARG A 113 -10.25 6.02 -9.76
CA ARG A 113 -11.48 6.80 -9.61
C ARG A 113 -12.62 6.01 -8.97
N SER A 114 -12.79 4.74 -9.34
CA SER A 114 -13.77 3.85 -8.71
C SER A 114 -13.52 3.69 -7.20
N ARG A 115 -12.24 3.52 -6.78
CA ARG A 115 -11.88 3.49 -5.35
C ARG A 115 -12.14 4.80 -4.64
N MET A 116 -11.87 5.94 -5.29
CA MET A 116 -12.19 7.27 -4.72
C MET A 116 -13.70 7.49 -4.56
N GLU A 117 -14.52 7.02 -5.49
CA GLU A 117 -15.98 7.11 -5.37
C GLU A 117 -16.52 6.19 -4.27
N SER A 118 -15.97 4.98 -4.15
CA SER A 118 -16.28 4.08 -3.01
C SER A 118 -15.91 4.72 -1.67
N LEU A 119 -14.74 5.36 -1.58
CA LEU A 119 -14.34 6.13 -0.39
C LEU A 119 -15.34 7.25 -0.09
N ARG A 120 -15.70 8.06 -1.10
CA ARG A 120 -16.67 9.15 -0.96
C ARG A 120 -17.99 8.63 -0.38
N LYS A 121 -18.52 7.53 -0.92
CA LYS A 121 -19.75 6.90 -0.40
C LYS A 121 -19.58 6.45 1.05
N LYS A 122 -18.51 5.74 1.38
CA LYS A 122 -18.21 5.31 2.76
C LYS A 122 -18.11 6.49 3.74
N LEU A 123 -17.46 7.59 3.34
CA LEU A 123 -17.35 8.80 4.17
C LEU A 123 -18.71 9.48 4.37
N TRP A 124 -19.51 9.58 3.30
CA TRP A 124 -20.86 10.12 3.37
C TRP A 124 -21.76 9.30 4.28
N ILE A 125 -21.72 7.96 4.16
CA ILE A 125 -22.41 7.04 5.07
C ILE A 125 -21.94 7.31 6.50
N ALA A 126 -20.63 7.32 6.77
CA ALA A 126 -20.11 7.56 8.13
C ALA A 126 -20.52 8.92 8.74
N ASP A 127 -20.87 9.92 7.91
CA ASP A 127 -21.35 11.22 8.37
C ASP A 127 -22.86 11.29 8.64
N ILE A 128 -23.66 10.51 7.91
CA ILE A 128 -25.13 10.58 7.94
C ILE A 128 -25.76 9.40 8.67
N SER A 129 -25.09 8.24 8.67
CA SER A 129 -25.59 7.03 9.32
C SER A 129 -25.51 7.17 10.84
N VAL A 130 -26.65 7.51 11.45
CA VAL A 130 -26.99 7.10 12.81
C VAL A 130 -27.31 5.59 12.83
N ASP A 131 -27.66 5.03 11.68
CA ASP A 131 -28.23 3.70 11.54
C ASP A 131 -27.20 2.61 11.22
N GLU A 132 -27.26 1.52 11.99
CA GLU A 132 -26.28 0.45 12.12
C GLU A 132 -26.25 -0.50 10.92
N LYS A 133 -27.38 -0.63 10.21
CA LYS A 133 -27.54 -1.58 9.11
C LYS A 133 -26.77 -1.16 7.85
N THR A 134 -26.59 0.14 7.59
CA THR A 134 -26.04 0.63 6.32
C THR A 134 -24.53 0.45 6.21
N TRP A 135 -23.80 0.48 7.33
CA TRP A 135 -22.35 0.22 7.33
C TRP A 135 -22.03 -1.29 7.31
N ASN A 136 -22.84 -2.09 8.01
CA ASN A 136 -22.59 -3.51 8.17
C ASN A 136 -22.85 -4.32 6.89
N THR A 137 -23.79 -3.91 6.03
CA THR A 137 -24.08 -4.64 4.78
C THR A 137 -22.95 -4.59 3.74
N GLU A 138 -22.03 -3.62 3.80
CA GLU A 138 -20.83 -3.59 2.93
C GLU A 138 -19.58 -4.21 3.59
N THR A 139 -19.67 -4.63 4.87
CA THR A 139 -18.50 -5.04 5.68
C THR A 139 -18.65 -6.38 6.40
N THR A 140 -19.67 -7.18 6.07
CA THR A 140 -19.88 -8.55 6.57
C THR A 140 -18.89 -9.61 6.04
N ASP A 141 -17.73 -9.21 5.52
CA ASP A 141 -16.68 -10.16 5.15
C ASP A 141 -16.26 -10.99 6.37
N GLU A 142 -16.37 -12.32 6.26
CA GLU A 142 -16.02 -13.31 7.29
C GLU A 142 -14.56 -13.21 7.78
N GLY A 143 -13.70 -12.45 7.08
CA GLY A 143 -12.30 -12.22 7.44
C GLY A 143 -12.01 -10.98 8.28
N ARG A 144 -13.02 -10.19 8.69
CA ARG A 144 -12.83 -8.96 9.47
C ARG A 144 -13.00 -9.17 10.98
N ARG A 145 -12.06 -8.63 11.78
CA ARG A 145 -12.14 -8.62 13.24
C ARG A 145 -13.06 -7.51 13.73
N GLU A 146 -13.88 -7.80 14.73
CA GLU A 146 -14.76 -6.80 15.33
C GLU A 146 -14.04 -5.98 16.40
N ILE A 147 -14.10 -4.66 16.26
CA ILE A 147 -13.61 -3.71 17.26
C ILE A 147 -14.78 -3.33 18.16
N THR A 148 -14.57 -3.46 19.46
CA THR A 148 -15.51 -3.04 20.49
C THR A 148 -14.89 -1.91 21.31
N PHE A 149 -15.74 -1.10 21.96
CA PHE A 149 -15.32 -0.03 22.84
C PHE A 149 -15.69 -0.39 24.28
N ASP A 150 -14.70 -0.38 25.17
CA ASP A 150 -14.89 -0.54 26.60
C ASP A 150 -15.07 0.87 27.22
N GLU A 151 -16.29 1.19 27.65
CA GLU A 151 -16.60 2.49 28.26
C GLU A 151 -15.91 2.69 29.61
N ALA A 152 -15.71 1.62 30.40
CA ALA A 152 -15.10 1.71 31.72
C ALA A 152 -13.60 2.02 31.62
N ARG A 153 -12.92 1.45 30.63
CA ARG A 153 -11.48 1.68 30.37
C ARG A 153 -11.22 2.79 29.36
N ASN A 154 -12.26 3.32 28.72
CA ASN A 154 -12.17 4.28 27.63
C ASN A 154 -11.18 3.83 26.52
N SER A 155 -11.25 2.56 26.15
CA SER A 155 -10.29 1.91 25.24
C SER A 155 -10.98 1.04 24.20
N PHE A 156 -10.35 0.89 23.03
CA PHE A 156 -10.79 -0.08 22.03
C PHE A 156 -10.17 -1.43 22.30
N PHE A 157 -10.91 -2.50 22.03
CA PHE A 157 -10.39 -3.85 22.11
C PHE A 157 -10.93 -4.72 20.96
N VAL A 158 -10.22 -5.81 20.72
CA VAL A 158 -10.64 -6.89 19.84
C VAL A 158 -10.57 -8.19 20.61
N GLU A 159 -11.50 -9.10 20.33
CA GLU A 159 -11.43 -10.46 20.82
C GLU A 159 -10.75 -11.35 19.78
N HIS A 160 -9.73 -12.09 20.19
CA HIS A 160 -9.01 -13.02 19.34
C HIS A 160 -8.68 -14.29 20.13
N ASN A 161 -9.14 -15.45 19.66
CA ASN A 161 -8.99 -16.74 20.35
C ASN A 161 -9.47 -16.71 21.82
N GLY A 162 -10.61 -16.06 22.09
CA GLY A 162 -11.18 -15.93 23.43
C GLY A 162 -10.42 -15.00 24.38
N LYS A 163 -9.42 -14.25 23.87
CA LYS A 163 -8.67 -13.26 24.64
C LYS A 163 -8.98 -11.87 24.13
N GLN A 164 -9.34 -10.97 25.05
CA GLN A 164 -9.45 -9.55 24.75
C GLN A 164 -8.06 -8.92 24.69
N LYS A 165 -7.82 -8.15 23.64
CA LYS A 165 -6.60 -7.35 23.47
C LYS A 165 -6.99 -5.91 23.20
N ASN A 166 -6.47 -5.00 24.01
CA ASN A 166 -6.58 -3.56 23.76
C ASN A 166 -5.83 -3.20 22.48
N ILE A 167 -6.43 -2.33 21.68
CA ILE A 167 -5.86 -1.85 20.42
C ILE A 167 -5.95 -0.33 20.32
N SER A 168 -4.93 0.27 19.74
CA SER A 168 -4.88 1.71 19.47
C SER A 168 -5.39 2.05 18.06
N LEU A 169 -5.47 3.35 17.75
CA LEU A 169 -5.71 3.80 16.37
C LEU A 169 -4.53 3.47 15.47
N GLY A 170 -3.31 3.50 16.03
CA GLY A 170 -2.08 3.06 15.36
C GLY A 170 -2.13 1.58 14.99
N ASP A 171 -2.59 0.71 15.89
CA ASP A 171 -2.81 -0.71 15.61
C ASP A 171 -3.75 -0.90 14.43
N ILE A 172 -4.94 -0.28 14.49
CA ILE A 172 -5.95 -0.38 13.44
C ILE A 172 -5.38 0.03 12.08
N ALA A 173 -4.54 1.06 12.02
CA ALA A 173 -3.97 1.52 10.76
C ALA A 173 -2.84 0.61 10.24
N ALA A 174 -1.97 0.16 11.14
CA ALA A 174 -0.80 -0.67 10.87
C ALA A 174 -1.16 -2.10 10.48
N ASP A 175 -2.18 -2.67 11.12
CA ASP A 175 -2.59 -4.07 10.95
C ASP A 175 -3.13 -4.40 9.55
N TYR A 176 -3.59 -3.40 8.80
CA TYR A 176 -3.88 -3.56 7.37
C TYR A 176 -2.62 -3.88 6.54
N GLY A 177 -1.44 -3.45 6.99
CA GLY A 177 -0.16 -3.83 6.39
C GLY A 177 0.14 -5.32 6.53
N TRP A 178 -0.54 -5.96 7.48
CA TRP A 178 -0.49 -7.39 7.76
C TRP A 178 -1.72 -8.14 7.24
N GLY A 179 -2.60 -7.48 6.50
CA GLY A 179 -3.83 -8.08 5.97
C GLY A 179 -4.92 -8.31 7.03
N ILE A 180 -4.75 -7.82 8.26
CA ILE A 180 -5.80 -7.84 9.27
C ILE A 180 -6.73 -6.66 8.99
N LYS A 181 -8.01 -6.97 8.78
CA LYS A 181 -9.05 -5.97 8.53
C LYS A 181 -10.03 -5.93 9.69
N TYR A 182 -10.66 -4.78 9.87
CA TYR A 182 -11.59 -4.57 10.97
C TYR A 182 -13.00 -4.21 10.51
N ARG A 183 -13.95 -4.51 11.37
CA ARG A 183 -15.32 -4.00 11.37
C ARG A 183 -15.64 -3.45 12.77
N LEU A 184 -16.65 -2.60 12.88
CA LEU A 184 -17.02 -1.98 14.15
C LEU A 184 -18.19 -2.72 14.78
N SER A 185 -18.13 -2.92 16.09
CA SER A 185 -19.22 -3.54 16.83
C SER A 185 -20.48 -2.69 16.75
N SER A 186 -21.61 -3.39 16.71
CA SER A 186 -22.93 -2.80 16.80
C SER A 186 -23.16 -2.09 18.16
N SER A 187 -22.44 -2.51 19.20
CA SER A 187 -22.48 -1.86 20.51
C SER A 187 -21.68 -0.54 20.59
N MET A 188 -20.91 -0.19 19.57
CA MET A 188 -19.98 0.95 19.65
C MET A 188 -20.70 2.32 19.69
N PRO A 189 -20.35 3.21 20.64
CA PRO A 189 -20.96 4.54 20.72
C PRO A 189 -20.82 5.36 19.41
N PRO A 190 -21.85 6.12 18.99
CA PRO A 190 -21.87 6.80 17.68
C PRO A 190 -20.66 7.70 17.40
N ARG A 191 -20.14 8.39 18.43
CA ARG A 191 -18.96 9.27 18.29
C ARG A 191 -17.72 8.51 17.83
N PHE A 192 -17.48 7.33 18.40
CA PHE A 192 -16.32 6.50 18.09
C PHE A 192 -16.53 5.73 16.80
N ARG A 193 -17.77 5.27 16.57
CA ARG A 193 -18.16 4.65 15.30
C ARG A 193 -17.86 5.56 14.13
N ARG A 194 -18.34 6.82 14.14
CA ARG A 194 -18.08 7.81 13.09
C ARG A 194 -16.58 8.03 12.88
N LEU A 195 -15.82 8.22 13.96
CA LEU A 195 -14.38 8.44 13.89
C LEU A 195 -13.64 7.25 13.25
N LEU A 196 -13.92 6.03 13.71
CA LEU A 196 -13.26 4.82 13.23
C LEU A 196 -13.69 4.44 11.82
N SER A 197 -14.97 4.57 11.48
CA SER A 197 -15.47 4.29 10.12
C SER A 197 -14.73 5.14 9.09
N LYS A 198 -14.55 6.44 9.36
CA LYS A 198 -13.79 7.33 8.48
C LYS A 198 -12.33 6.92 8.36
N ARG A 199 -11.67 6.61 9.48
CA ARG A 199 -10.26 6.19 9.49
C ARG A 199 -10.05 4.89 8.73
N ILE A 200 -10.91 3.89 8.98
CA ILE A 200 -10.89 2.60 8.28
C ILE A 200 -11.09 2.82 6.78
N ALA A 201 -12.12 3.57 6.37
CA ALA A 201 -12.40 3.82 4.95
C ALA A 201 -11.21 4.50 4.25
N VAL A 202 -10.63 5.53 4.87
CA VAL A 202 -9.47 6.24 4.31
C VAL A 202 -8.25 5.33 4.22
N ASN A 203 -7.97 4.52 5.24
CA ASN A 203 -6.84 3.59 5.23
C ASN A 203 -6.99 2.52 4.15
N GLU A 204 -8.19 1.94 4.01
CA GLU A 204 -8.52 0.97 2.95
C GLU A 204 -8.34 1.58 1.56
N ALA A 205 -9.00 2.71 1.31
CA ALA A 205 -8.95 3.35 -0.01
C ALA A 205 -7.53 3.79 -0.37
N ARG A 206 -6.76 4.29 0.60
CA ARG A 206 -5.36 4.64 0.38
C ARG A 206 -4.54 3.44 -0.06
N ARG A 207 -4.66 2.31 0.65
CA ARG A 207 -3.92 1.07 0.33
C ARG A 207 -4.33 0.51 -1.03
N ASP A 208 -5.64 0.43 -1.30
CA ASP A 208 -6.15 -0.01 -2.60
C ASP A 208 -5.58 0.85 -3.75
N ILE A 209 -5.55 2.17 -3.59
CA ILE A 209 -5.02 3.09 -4.61
C ILE A 209 -3.50 2.96 -4.75
N GLU A 210 -2.76 2.79 -3.65
CA GLU A 210 -1.31 2.55 -3.67
C GLU A 210 -1.00 1.24 -4.41
N ASP A 211 -1.77 0.16 -4.18
CA ASP A 211 -1.60 -1.12 -4.87
C ASP A 211 -1.93 -1.01 -6.36
N ILE A 212 -3.02 -0.33 -6.73
CA ILE A 212 -3.37 -0.05 -8.13
C ILE A 212 -2.26 0.73 -8.82
N TYR A 213 -1.70 1.75 -8.15
CA TYR A 213 -0.63 2.56 -8.70
C TYR A 213 0.68 1.78 -8.84
N ASN A 214 1.01 0.88 -7.91
CA ASN A 214 2.17 0.00 -8.05
C ASN A 214 2.04 -0.94 -9.25
N LYS A 215 0.86 -1.55 -9.45
CA LYS A 215 0.57 -2.36 -10.64
C LYS A 215 0.68 -1.56 -11.93
N GLU A 216 0.16 -0.33 -11.93
CA GLU A 216 0.32 0.60 -13.06
C GLU A 216 1.80 0.82 -13.40
N LEU A 217 2.65 1.06 -12.38
CA LEU A 217 4.09 1.24 -12.58
C LEU A 217 4.77 -0.02 -13.16
N VAL A 218 4.41 -1.21 -12.67
CA VAL A 218 4.98 -2.47 -13.16
C VAL A 218 4.51 -2.76 -14.59
N GLU A 219 3.21 -2.72 -14.85
CA GLU A 219 2.63 -3.10 -16.15
C GLU A 219 2.94 -2.07 -17.25
N CYS A 220 2.79 -0.77 -16.96
CA CYS A 220 2.94 0.27 -17.98
C CYS A 220 4.37 0.80 -18.12
N PHE A 221 5.25 0.55 -17.13
CA PHE A 221 6.59 1.15 -17.07
C PHE A 221 7.71 0.18 -16.66
N GLY A 222 7.40 -1.07 -16.30
CA GLY A 222 8.38 -1.96 -15.67
C GLY A 222 9.60 -2.28 -16.52
N TYR A 223 9.42 -2.53 -17.82
CA TYR A 223 10.53 -2.77 -18.75
C TYR A 223 11.52 -1.59 -18.83
N ARG A 224 11.01 -0.35 -18.76
CA ARG A 224 11.83 0.86 -18.89
C ARG A 224 12.72 1.10 -17.67
N PHE A 225 12.29 0.63 -16.49
CA PHE A 225 12.95 0.91 -15.22
C PHE A 225 13.54 -0.33 -14.56
N GLY A 226 13.51 -1.48 -15.23
CA GLY A 226 13.95 -2.75 -14.66
C GLY A 226 13.11 -3.19 -13.46
N ILE A 227 11.86 -2.71 -13.35
CA ILE A 227 10.93 -3.15 -12.31
C ILE A 227 10.47 -4.55 -12.72
N SER A 228 11.01 -5.57 -12.07
CA SER A 228 10.73 -6.96 -12.43
C SER A 228 9.31 -7.36 -12.03
N LYS A 229 8.72 -8.32 -12.77
CA LYS A 229 7.45 -8.97 -12.39
C LYS A 229 7.55 -9.73 -11.05
N THR A 230 8.76 -9.93 -10.51
CA THR A 230 8.95 -10.46 -9.15
C THR A 230 8.36 -9.50 -8.12
N ALA A 231 8.33 -8.21 -8.44
CA ALA A 231 7.65 -7.20 -7.62
C ALA A 231 6.14 -7.49 -7.53
N ASP A 232 5.45 -7.86 -8.63
CA ASP A 232 4.03 -8.27 -8.57
C ASP A 232 3.77 -9.50 -7.67
N MET A 233 4.73 -10.43 -7.57
CA MET A 233 4.63 -11.57 -6.66
C MET A 233 4.82 -11.20 -5.18
N ILE A 234 5.56 -10.13 -4.89
CA ILE A 234 5.73 -9.57 -3.54
C ILE A 234 4.57 -8.60 -3.21
N PHE A 235 4.00 -7.94 -4.23
CA PHE A 235 2.84 -7.05 -4.13
C PHE A 235 1.49 -7.77 -4.14
N GLY A 236 1.45 -9.11 -4.29
CA GLY A 236 0.25 -9.93 -4.07
C GLY A 236 -0.28 -9.92 -2.62
N GLY A 237 0.30 -9.09 -1.75
CA GLY A 237 -0.07 -8.93 -0.36
C GLY A 237 0.46 -10.04 0.53
N MET A 238 0.05 -10.00 1.81
CA MET A 238 0.51 -10.95 2.83
C MET A 238 0.19 -12.42 2.52
N ALA A 239 -0.88 -12.69 1.77
CA ALA A 239 -1.25 -14.05 1.36
C ALA A 239 -0.16 -14.72 0.49
N GLY A 240 0.52 -13.95 -0.38
CA GLY A 240 1.64 -14.45 -1.19
C GLY A 240 2.90 -14.73 -0.36
N VAL A 241 3.16 -13.89 0.65
CA VAL A 241 4.29 -14.05 1.59
C VAL A 241 4.11 -15.32 2.44
N GLU A 242 2.91 -15.53 2.97
CA GLU A 242 2.59 -16.69 3.81
C GLU A 242 2.68 -18.01 3.06
N LYS A 243 2.11 -18.08 1.86
CA LYS A 243 2.15 -19.28 1.02
C LYS A 243 3.60 -19.74 0.78
N ARG A 244 4.51 -18.81 0.47
CA ARG A 244 5.92 -19.11 0.20
C ARG A 244 6.73 -19.48 1.43
N ILE A 245 6.41 -18.91 2.59
CA ILE A 245 7.05 -19.27 3.86
C ILE A 245 6.69 -20.70 4.28
N ASN A 246 5.48 -21.16 3.95
CA ASN A 246 5.04 -22.53 4.20
C ASN A 246 5.64 -23.52 3.19
N GLU A 247 5.84 -23.10 1.93
CA GLU A 247 6.35 -23.95 0.84
C GLU A 247 7.89 -24.03 0.79
N THR A 248 8.62 -23.06 1.36
CA THR A 248 10.10 -23.02 1.29
C THR A 248 10.69 -22.38 2.55
N LYS A 249 11.87 -22.83 3.00
CA LYS A 249 12.65 -22.09 4.02
C LYS A 249 12.73 -20.61 3.59
N MET A 250 12.37 -19.71 4.50
CA MET A 250 12.28 -18.27 4.24
C MET A 250 13.57 -17.75 3.59
N GLN A 251 13.51 -17.54 2.26
CA GLN A 251 14.61 -17.02 1.47
C GLN A 251 14.96 -15.60 1.95
N ASP A 252 16.22 -15.19 1.84
CA ASP A 252 16.69 -13.89 2.34
C ASP A 252 15.87 -12.70 1.77
N THR A 253 15.38 -12.83 0.54
CA THR A 253 14.46 -11.86 -0.08
C THR A 253 13.16 -11.69 0.72
N LEU A 254 12.55 -12.78 1.21
CA LEU A 254 11.34 -12.71 2.03
C LEU A 254 11.62 -12.10 3.42
N LYS A 255 12.84 -12.28 3.96
CA LYS A 255 13.26 -11.66 5.22
C LYS A 255 13.35 -10.14 5.09
N GLY A 256 13.89 -9.64 3.98
CA GLY A 256 13.92 -8.21 3.67
C GLY A 256 12.52 -7.61 3.71
N VAL A 257 11.61 -8.17 2.91
CA VAL A 257 10.21 -7.69 2.81
C VAL A 257 9.49 -7.70 4.16
N VAL A 258 9.62 -8.77 4.95
CA VAL A 258 8.97 -8.85 6.27
C VAL A 258 9.59 -7.83 7.24
N GLY A 259 10.90 -7.63 7.21
CA GLY A 259 11.58 -6.65 8.07
C GLY A 259 11.22 -5.21 7.73
N GLU A 260 11.17 -4.88 6.45
CA GLU A 260 10.70 -3.58 5.96
C GLU A 260 9.25 -3.32 6.38
N ASN A 261 8.38 -4.32 6.26
CA ASN A 261 6.98 -4.21 6.69
C ASN A 261 6.88 -4.03 8.22
N MET A 262 7.60 -4.83 9.01
CA MET A 262 7.69 -4.69 10.47
C MET A 262 8.11 -3.28 10.87
N ALA A 263 9.19 -2.77 10.28
CA ALA A 263 9.67 -1.45 10.58
C ALA A 263 8.67 -0.36 10.22
N ARG A 264 8.09 -0.45 9.02
CA ARG A 264 7.12 0.53 8.52
C ARG A 264 5.86 0.56 9.37
N GLU A 265 5.26 -0.59 9.66
CA GLU A 265 4.00 -0.67 10.41
C GLU A 265 4.23 -0.34 11.90
N PHE A 266 5.39 -0.69 12.48
CA PHE A 266 5.81 -0.19 13.80
C PHE A 266 5.86 1.35 13.84
N LEU A 267 6.60 1.97 12.92
CA LEU A 267 6.72 3.45 12.88
C LEU A 267 5.38 4.12 12.54
N THR A 268 4.53 3.47 11.76
CA THR A 268 3.17 3.95 11.46
C THR A 268 2.34 4.01 12.74
N ARG A 269 2.38 2.95 13.56
CA ARG A 269 1.75 2.91 14.88
C ARG A 269 2.25 4.03 15.77
N VAL A 270 3.58 4.16 15.92
CA VAL A 270 4.20 5.23 16.71
C VAL A 270 3.72 6.61 16.25
N SER A 271 3.68 6.87 14.93
CA SER A 271 3.28 8.16 14.38
C SER A 271 1.81 8.53 14.62
N ILE A 272 0.93 7.53 14.71
CA ILE A 272 -0.51 7.74 14.88
C ILE A 272 -0.87 7.87 16.36
N ASP A 273 -0.23 7.07 17.21
CA ASP A 273 -0.50 7.05 18.65
C ASP A 273 0.20 8.20 19.38
N ASN A 274 1.24 8.79 18.77
CA ASN A 274 2.00 9.92 19.33
C ASN A 274 2.03 11.09 18.33
N PRO A 275 0.87 11.72 18.04
CA PRO A 275 0.74 12.77 17.03
C PRO A 275 1.61 14.01 17.32
N GLU A 276 1.99 14.25 18.56
CA GLU A 276 2.90 15.31 19.01
C GLU A 276 4.30 15.22 18.39
N LEU A 277 4.73 14.02 17.98
CA LEU A 277 6.00 13.83 17.28
C LEU A 277 5.99 14.45 15.87
N GLY A 278 4.81 14.77 15.34
CA GLY A 278 4.62 15.58 14.14
C GLY A 278 5.11 14.95 12.84
N PHE A 279 5.29 13.63 12.81
CA PHE A 279 5.70 12.89 11.63
C PHE A 279 4.64 11.90 11.14
N ALA A 280 4.76 11.46 9.90
CA ALA A 280 3.92 10.46 9.29
C ALA A 280 4.75 9.52 8.41
N VAL A 281 4.35 8.26 8.33
CA VAL A 281 4.99 7.24 7.47
C VAL A 281 4.22 7.11 6.15
N GLN A 282 4.96 7.03 5.03
CA GLN A 282 4.39 6.77 3.71
C GLN A 282 5.18 5.69 2.99
N ARG A 283 4.47 4.75 2.38
CA ARG A 283 5.05 3.69 1.54
C ARG A 283 5.78 4.30 0.34
N ALA A 284 6.90 3.68 -0.03
CA ALA A 284 7.49 3.88 -1.34
C ALA A 284 6.62 3.18 -2.39
N ASN A 285 6.50 3.77 -3.57
CA ASN A 285 5.92 3.09 -4.72
C ASN A 285 6.97 2.18 -5.39
N ALA A 286 6.54 1.32 -6.31
CA ALA A 286 7.42 0.35 -6.97
C ALA A 286 8.63 0.99 -7.69
N TYR A 287 8.46 2.21 -8.23
CA TYR A 287 9.56 2.96 -8.86
C TYR A 287 10.55 3.47 -7.81
N GLU A 288 10.06 4.05 -6.73
CA GLU A 288 10.89 4.56 -5.63
C GLU A 288 11.71 3.43 -4.98
N ASP A 289 11.07 2.29 -4.71
CA ASP A 289 11.72 1.11 -4.15
C ASP A 289 12.78 0.52 -5.12
N THR A 290 12.40 0.28 -6.37
CA THR A 290 13.30 -0.36 -7.34
C THR A 290 14.46 0.55 -7.77
N PHE A 291 14.16 1.81 -8.10
CA PHE A 291 15.10 2.73 -8.73
C PHE A 291 15.78 3.65 -7.71
N LEU A 292 15.02 4.23 -6.77
CA LEU A 292 15.56 5.14 -5.76
C LEU A 292 16.05 4.45 -4.48
N LYS A 293 15.73 3.15 -4.30
CA LYS A 293 16.26 2.27 -3.25
C LYS A 293 15.91 2.70 -1.82
N TYR A 294 14.70 3.22 -1.60
CA TYR A 294 14.15 3.40 -0.26
C TYR A 294 12.79 2.72 -0.13
N ASP A 295 12.53 2.10 1.03
CA ASP A 295 11.36 1.22 1.24
C ASP A 295 10.13 2.02 1.69
N PHE A 296 10.37 3.12 2.42
CA PHE A 296 9.35 4.08 2.80
C PHE A 296 9.97 5.46 3.08
N ARG A 297 9.11 6.45 3.32
CA ARG A 297 9.52 7.80 3.70
C ARG A 297 8.84 8.25 4.97
N LEU A 298 9.59 8.94 5.82
CA LEU A 298 9.08 9.73 6.93
C LEU A 298 8.85 11.15 6.46
N GLN A 299 7.71 11.73 6.82
CA GLN A 299 7.35 13.10 6.52
C GLN A 299 7.08 13.85 7.81
N LYS A 300 7.79 14.97 8.05
CA LYS A 300 7.58 15.84 9.20
C LYS A 300 7.14 17.22 8.72
N ARG A 301 6.08 17.76 9.32
CA ARG A 301 5.62 19.13 9.07
C ARG A 301 6.26 20.06 10.10
N PHE A 302 7.05 21.02 9.66
CA PHE A 302 7.55 22.10 10.48
C PHE A 302 6.53 23.23 10.42
N ARG A 303 5.78 23.46 11.50
CA ARG A 303 4.99 24.69 11.63
C ARG A 303 5.90 25.74 12.26
N ALA A 304 6.40 26.68 11.46
CA ALA A 304 6.82 27.96 12.03
C ALA A 304 5.55 28.68 12.54
N ARG A 305 5.55 29.12 13.80
CA ARG A 305 4.38 29.76 14.41
C ARG A 305 4.12 31.10 13.70
N GLY A 306 2.96 31.24 13.04
CA GLY A 306 2.30 32.53 12.83
C GLY A 306 2.81 33.46 11.73
N ILE A 307 3.71 33.03 10.83
CA ILE A 307 4.12 33.84 9.69
C ILE A 307 4.01 32.99 8.42
N ILE A 308 3.03 33.32 7.57
CA ILE A 308 3.06 32.92 6.16
C ILE A 308 4.12 33.81 5.53
N VAL A 309 5.34 33.29 5.43
CA VAL A 309 6.36 33.94 4.64
C VAL A 309 6.12 33.46 3.21
N GLU A 310 5.46 34.28 2.40
CA GLU A 310 5.47 34.14 0.95
C GLU A 310 6.86 34.50 0.45
N ASP A 311 7.82 33.60 0.63
CA ASP A 311 9.11 33.66 -0.04
C ASP A 311 9.16 32.48 -1.02
N GLU A 312 9.29 32.78 -2.31
CA GLU A 312 9.39 31.79 -3.40
C GLU A 312 10.61 30.85 -3.21
N ASN A 313 11.52 31.18 -2.27
CA ASN A 313 12.69 30.38 -1.91
C ASN A 313 12.56 29.54 -0.63
N LEU A 314 11.44 29.61 0.11
CA LEU A 314 11.21 28.75 1.27
C LEU A 314 10.81 27.34 0.83
N LYS A 315 11.84 26.51 0.63
CA LYS A 315 11.78 25.05 0.54
C LYS A 315 10.72 24.54 1.51
N SER A 316 9.63 23.98 0.98
CA SER A 316 8.46 23.45 1.69
C SER A 316 8.65 23.20 3.19
N ASP A 317 7.68 23.65 4.01
CA ASP A 317 7.48 23.36 5.46
C ASP A 317 7.47 21.87 5.85
N ILE A 318 7.89 20.98 4.96
CA ILE A 318 7.78 19.54 5.01
C ILE A 318 9.14 18.93 4.68
N LYS A 319 9.85 18.46 5.71
CA LYS A 319 11.04 17.61 5.53
C LYS A 319 10.60 16.17 5.30
N LYS A 320 11.23 15.50 4.34
CA LYS A 320 10.98 14.10 3.98
C LYS A 320 12.29 13.34 3.96
N LEU A 321 12.32 12.23 4.70
CA LEU A 321 13.45 11.35 4.83
C LEU A 321 13.08 10.01 4.20
N GLY A 322 13.81 9.55 3.19
CA GLY A 322 13.68 8.18 2.70
C GLY A 322 14.42 7.24 3.64
N VAL A 323 13.83 6.11 3.97
CA VAL A 323 14.43 5.10 4.83
C VAL A 323 14.75 3.87 3.99
N GLN A 324 16.00 3.44 4.04
CA GLN A 324 16.48 2.24 3.37
C GLN A 324 16.91 1.21 4.42
N PHE A 325 16.26 0.06 4.41
CA PHE A 325 16.58 -1.09 5.25
C PHE A 325 17.67 -1.93 4.62
N THR A 326 18.55 -2.44 5.48
CA THR A 326 19.55 -3.43 5.06
C THR A 326 19.59 -4.57 6.06
N VAL A 327 19.16 -5.74 5.59
CA VAL A 327 19.22 -7.00 6.35
C VAL A 327 20.51 -7.73 5.91
N GLY A 328 21.66 -7.39 6.50
CA GLY A 328 22.93 -8.10 6.20
C GLY A 328 24.24 -7.32 6.42
N GLY A 329 25.36 -8.05 6.35
CA GLY A 329 26.73 -7.56 6.59
C GLY A 329 27.50 -7.05 5.36
N GLY A 330 26.82 -6.53 4.33
CA GLY A 330 27.48 -6.08 3.10
C GLY A 330 28.27 -4.77 3.25
N LEU A 331 29.31 -4.63 2.41
CA LEU A 331 30.28 -3.52 2.36
C LEU A 331 29.66 -2.11 2.24
N GLY A 332 30.29 -1.17 2.96
CA GLY A 332 30.28 0.28 2.74
C GLY A 332 28.97 1.04 2.99
N LYS A 333 28.66 1.40 4.25
CA LYS A 333 27.61 2.38 4.60
C LYS A 333 27.71 3.65 3.74
N GLU A 334 28.93 4.12 3.50
CA GLU A 334 29.21 5.32 2.72
C GLU A 334 28.93 5.16 1.23
N SER A 335 29.32 4.03 0.61
CA SER A 335 29.08 3.79 -0.81
C SER A 335 27.57 3.72 -1.13
N LYS A 336 26.78 3.06 -0.27
CA LYS A 336 25.32 2.97 -0.44
C LYS A 336 24.63 4.31 -0.22
N MET A 337 25.09 5.09 0.76
CA MET A 337 24.58 6.42 1.03
C MET A 337 24.91 7.40 -0.10
N ALA A 338 26.10 7.34 -0.69
CA ALA A 338 26.50 8.18 -1.82
C ALA A 338 25.66 7.86 -3.07
N GLU A 339 25.52 6.58 -3.40
CA GLU A 339 24.69 6.13 -4.52
C GLU A 339 23.21 6.52 -4.33
N GLY A 340 22.67 6.30 -3.13
CA GLY A 340 21.31 6.71 -2.80
C GLY A 340 21.09 8.22 -2.91
N ARG A 341 22.06 9.03 -2.45
CA ARG A 341 22.01 10.50 -2.55
C ARG A 341 21.97 10.99 -3.99
N GLU A 342 22.69 10.35 -4.91
CA GLU A 342 22.60 10.71 -6.33
C GLU A 342 21.28 10.27 -6.95
N ARG A 343 20.77 9.09 -6.57
CA ARG A 343 19.48 8.60 -7.08
C ARG A 343 18.32 9.49 -6.67
N ILE A 344 18.25 9.97 -5.42
CA ILE A 344 17.14 10.81 -4.96
C ILE A 344 17.10 12.21 -5.61
N LYS A 345 18.20 12.66 -6.23
CA LYS A 345 18.22 13.89 -7.04
C LYS A 345 17.51 13.71 -8.37
N ILE A 346 17.30 12.46 -8.82
CA ILE A 346 16.63 12.18 -10.09
C ILE A 346 15.15 12.54 -9.95
N THR A 347 14.76 13.62 -10.61
CA THR A 347 13.36 14.04 -10.70
C THR A 347 12.64 13.28 -11.80
N SER A 348 11.52 12.65 -11.44
CA SER A 348 10.70 11.86 -12.34
C SER A 348 9.22 12.08 -12.00
N SER A 349 8.34 12.01 -13.00
CA SER A 349 6.89 12.11 -12.81
C SER A 349 6.33 10.99 -11.91
N PHE A 350 7.08 9.90 -11.72
CA PHE A 350 6.71 8.79 -10.83
C PHE A 350 7.03 9.08 -9.36
N VAL A 351 7.85 10.10 -9.10
CA VAL A 351 8.24 10.55 -7.76
C VAL A 351 7.34 11.71 -7.36
N LYS A 352 6.15 11.40 -6.85
CA LYS A 352 5.18 12.43 -6.44
C LYS A 352 5.70 13.33 -5.33
N ARG A 353 6.58 12.81 -4.47
CA ARG A 353 7.11 13.50 -3.30
C ARG A 353 8.58 13.11 -3.10
N PRO A 354 9.53 13.84 -3.71
CA PRO A 354 10.94 13.55 -3.56
C PRO A 354 11.37 13.69 -2.10
N VAL A 355 12.29 12.82 -1.68
CA VAL A 355 12.92 12.87 -0.35
C VAL A 355 14.14 13.78 -0.42
N GLN A 356 14.43 14.50 0.66
CA GLN A 356 15.61 15.39 0.73
C GLN A 356 16.85 14.64 1.22
N GLU A 357 16.65 13.60 2.02
CA GLU A 357 17.71 12.84 2.70
C GLU A 357 17.38 11.36 2.69
N LEU A 358 18.39 10.51 2.90
CA LEU A 358 18.25 9.07 3.13
C LEU A 358 18.81 8.70 4.51
N ALA A 359 18.07 7.88 5.24
CA ALA A 359 18.52 7.19 6.43
C ALA A 359 18.71 5.70 6.12
N LEU A 360 19.94 5.22 6.28
CA LEU A 360 20.25 3.80 6.19
C LEU A 360 20.03 3.13 7.55
N VAL A 361 18.96 2.35 7.65
CA VAL A 361 18.63 1.64 8.88
C VAL A 361 19.14 0.21 8.79
N LYS A 362 20.19 -0.06 9.57
CA LYS A 362 20.70 -1.41 9.82
C LYS A 362 20.23 -1.85 11.19
N VAL A 363 19.20 -2.68 11.22
CA VAL A 363 18.79 -3.42 12.42
C VAL A 363 19.13 -4.88 12.22
N GLN A 364 19.87 -5.46 13.15
CA GLN A 364 20.15 -6.89 13.18
C GLN A 364 18.91 -7.59 13.71
N PHE A 365 18.00 -7.96 12.80
CA PHE A 365 16.83 -8.75 13.18
C PHE A 365 17.16 -10.23 13.07
N ASP A 366 18.07 -10.72 13.91
CA ASP A 366 18.48 -12.13 13.88
C ASP A 366 17.28 -13.09 14.11
N LYS A 367 16.23 -12.58 14.78
CA LYS A 367 14.99 -13.29 15.13
C LYS A 367 13.78 -12.95 14.27
N LEU A 368 13.93 -12.21 13.17
CA LEU A 368 12.82 -11.76 12.32
C LEU A 368 11.88 -12.91 11.90
N ASN A 369 12.47 -14.03 11.49
CA ASN A 369 11.73 -15.21 11.09
C ASN A 369 10.94 -15.82 12.25
N GLU A 370 11.51 -15.78 13.45
CA GLU A 370 10.89 -16.31 14.66
C GLU A 370 9.67 -15.47 15.02
N TYR A 371 9.79 -14.14 15.00
CA TYR A 371 8.68 -13.22 15.23
C TYR A 371 7.55 -13.42 14.24
N PHE A 372 7.87 -13.54 12.95
CA PHE A 372 6.85 -13.77 11.93
C PHE A 372 6.16 -15.12 12.11
N LYS A 373 6.91 -16.20 12.30
CA LYS A 373 6.34 -17.54 12.52
C LYS A 373 5.51 -17.61 13.80
N GLN A 374 5.98 -16.97 14.88
CA GLN A 374 5.24 -16.89 16.13
C GLN A 374 3.92 -16.14 15.95
N TRP A 375 3.94 -15.03 15.23
CA TRP A 375 2.73 -14.27 14.90
C TRP A 375 1.72 -15.09 14.10
N VAL A 376 2.15 -15.76 13.03
CA VAL A 376 1.29 -16.65 12.23
C VAL A 376 0.74 -17.81 13.08
N ARG A 377 1.61 -18.48 13.86
CA ARG A 377 1.21 -19.59 14.76
C ARG A 377 0.17 -19.16 15.78
N ASN A 378 0.22 -17.92 16.25
CA ASN A 378 -0.74 -17.37 17.21
C ASN A 378 -2.04 -16.88 16.54
N GLY A 379 -2.27 -17.21 15.27
CA GLY A 379 -3.45 -16.80 14.51
C GLY A 379 -3.43 -15.32 14.12
N LYS A 380 -2.23 -14.75 13.96
CA LYS A 380 -2.00 -13.37 13.50
C LYS A 380 -2.63 -12.31 14.42
N PRO A 381 -2.38 -12.30 15.73
CA PRO A 381 -3.01 -11.31 16.63
C PRO A 381 -2.72 -9.87 16.16
N SER A 382 -3.59 -8.91 16.52
CA SER A 382 -3.39 -7.48 16.21
C SER A 382 -2.02 -6.99 16.70
N GLY A 383 -1.43 -5.99 16.06
CA GLY A 383 -0.11 -5.45 16.37
C GLY A 383 1.04 -6.03 15.55
N GLY A 384 0.75 -6.85 14.52
CA GLY A 384 1.73 -7.48 13.63
C GLY A 384 2.82 -8.34 14.31
N PRO A 385 3.76 -8.92 13.57
CA PRO A 385 4.92 -9.64 14.12
C PRO A 385 5.87 -8.74 14.92
N GLU A 386 5.89 -7.43 14.70
CA GLU A 386 6.69 -6.48 15.47
C GLU A 386 6.32 -6.44 16.96
N GLN A 387 5.13 -6.93 17.35
CA GLN A 387 4.76 -7.04 18.77
C GLN A 387 5.70 -7.97 19.56
N TYR A 388 6.32 -8.95 18.89
CA TYR A 388 7.24 -9.92 19.50
C TYR A 388 8.68 -9.40 19.61
N MET A 389 8.99 -8.23 19.03
CA MET A 389 10.28 -7.57 19.23
C MET A 389 10.43 -7.11 20.69
N THR A 390 11.65 -7.24 21.20
CA THR A 390 12.02 -6.67 22.50
C THR A 390 11.96 -5.14 22.46
N ASN A 391 11.81 -4.52 23.64
CA ASN A 391 11.81 -3.06 23.73
C ASN A 391 13.14 -2.45 23.26
N GLU A 392 14.27 -3.15 23.46
CA GLU A 392 15.57 -2.69 22.95
C GLU A 392 15.62 -2.69 21.42
N GLU A 393 15.11 -3.72 20.75
CA GLU A 393 15.05 -3.75 19.28
C GLU A 393 14.11 -2.67 18.72
N LYS A 394 12.96 -2.45 19.37
CA LYS A 394 12.02 -1.37 19.02
C LYS A 394 12.67 0.01 19.22
N ARG A 395 13.42 0.19 20.32
CA ARG A 395 14.19 1.41 20.61
C ARG A 395 15.22 1.68 19.52
N GLN A 396 16.04 0.68 19.19
CA GLN A 396 17.06 0.82 18.14
C GLN A 396 16.45 1.17 16.79
N LEU A 397 15.34 0.52 16.43
CA LEU A 397 14.62 0.81 15.20
C LEU A 397 14.10 2.25 15.20
N LEU A 398 13.42 2.68 16.28
CA LEU A 398 12.87 4.03 16.40
C LEU A 398 13.97 5.09 16.29
N VAL A 399 15.01 4.96 17.10
CA VAL A 399 16.12 5.93 17.15
C VAL A 399 16.84 6.00 15.82
N LYS A 400 17.21 4.87 15.21
CA LYS A 400 17.94 4.86 13.93
C LYS A 400 17.10 5.37 12.76
N ALA A 401 15.81 5.03 12.71
CA ALA A 401 14.94 5.48 11.63
C ALA A 401 14.62 6.98 11.72
N THR A 402 14.70 7.56 12.91
CA THR A 402 14.32 8.96 13.18
C THR A 402 15.50 9.87 13.53
N GLU A 403 16.73 9.32 13.48
CA GLU A 403 17.98 10.02 13.78
C GLU A 403 18.08 11.32 12.97
N ASN A 404 18.33 12.45 13.64
CA ASN A 404 18.41 13.79 13.03
C ASN A 404 17.14 14.24 12.26
N PHE A 405 16.01 13.56 12.45
CA PHE A 405 14.73 13.87 11.85
C PHE A 405 13.68 14.25 12.90
N ILE A 406 13.63 13.52 14.01
CA ILE A 406 12.77 13.79 15.17
C ILE A 406 13.65 13.85 16.41
N SER A 407 13.41 14.85 17.25
CA SER A 407 14.03 14.94 18.57
C SER A 407 13.19 14.12 19.53
N LEU A 408 13.73 12.99 20.00
CA LEU A 408 13.10 12.12 20.99
C LEU A 408 13.92 12.18 22.27
N SER A 409 13.28 12.53 23.39
CA SER A 409 13.89 12.35 24.71
C SER A 409 13.80 10.89 25.15
N GLU A 410 14.62 10.46 26.12
CA GLU A 410 14.49 9.10 26.69
C GLU A 410 13.09 8.86 27.30
N SER A 411 12.49 9.89 27.91
CA SER A 411 11.11 9.79 28.40
C SER A 411 10.08 9.60 27.28
N ASP A 412 10.29 10.20 26.10
CA ASP A 412 9.41 9.98 24.95
C ASP A 412 9.53 8.52 24.47
N ILE A 413 10.77 8.02 24.38
CA ILE A 413 11.06 6.64 23.96
C ILE A 413 10.42 5.65 24.93
N ASP A 414 10.62 5.81 26.22
CA ASP A 414 10.05 4.93 27.24
C ASP A 414 8.52 4.93 27.20
N ALA A 415 7.92 6.11 27.06
CA ALA A 415 6.46 6.23 26.98
C ALA A 415 5.87 5.59 25.72
N ILE A 416 6.58 5.62 24.60
CA ILE A 416 6.19 4.94 23.34
C ILE A 416 6.28 3.42 23.49
N LEU A 417 7.31 2.92 24.17
CA LEU A 417 7.61 1.49 24.27
C LEU A 417 6.87 0.79 25.41
N LYS A 418 6.39 1.53 26.41
CA LYS A 418 5.63 1.02 27.57
C LYS A 418 4.28 1.73 27.72
N PRO A 419 3.37 1.64 26.74
CA PRO A 419 2.12 2.39 26.77
C PRO A 419 1.18 1.98 27.92
N GLU A 420 1.30 0.76 28.44
CA GLU A 420 0.46 0.23 29.52
C GLU A 420 0.70 0.95 30.86
N GLU A 421 1.89 1.50 31.08
CA GLU A 421 2.24 2.25 32.30
C GLU A 421 1.58 3.64 32.34
N ARG A 422 1.12 4.18 31.19
CA ARG A 422 0.38 5.47 31.13
C ARG A 422 -1.06 5.37 31.65
N ILE A 423 -1.72 4.23 31.49
CA ILE A 423 -3.16 4.08 31.79
C ILE A 423 -3.43 4.09 33.31
N HIS A 424 -2.43 3.76 34.12
CA HIS A 424 -2.54 3.74 35.58
C HIS A 424 -1.98 4.99 36.29
N GLY A 425 -1.40 5.95 35.55
CA GLY A 425 -0.65 7.07 36.14
C GLY A 425 -1.44 8.36 36.36
N GLU A 426 -2.35 8.75 35.47
CA GLU A 426 -3.05 10.04 35.59
C GLU A 426 -4.47 9.94 35.06
N GLY A 427 -5.43 9.85 35.99
CA GLY A 427 -6.82 10.20 35.68
C GLY A 427 -6.82 11.59 35.06
N ALA A 428 -7.57 11.74 33.96
CA ALA A 428 -7.70 12.95 33.17
C ALA A 428 -7.99 14.19 34.06
N GLY A 429 -6.91 14.82 34.53
CA GLY A 429 -6.93 16.09 35.23
C GLY A 429 -7.26 17.15 34.22
N VAL A 430 -8.53 17.56 34.20
CA VAL A 430 -9.01 18.80 33.59
C VAL A 430 -8.06 19.92 34.01
N ARG A 431 -7.13 20.33 33.13
CA ARG A 431 -6.39 21.58 33.27
C ARG A 431 -7.41 22.72 33.18
N LYS A 432 -8.00 23.10 34.32
CA LYS A 432 -8.69 24.38 34.47
C LYS A 432 -7.66 25.47 34.19
N GLY A 433 -7.85 26.20 33.10
CA GLY A 433 -7.08 27.40 32.81
C GLY A 433 -7.20 28.36 33.98
N LYS A 434 -6.07 28.68 34.61
CA LYS A 434 -5.92 29.88 35.43
C LYS A 434 -6.01 31.06 34.47
N LYS A 435 -7.08 31.85 34.60
CA LYS A 435 -7.08 33.24 34.14
C LYS A 435 -6.18 34.02 35.11
N GLU A 436 -5.15 34.65 34.57
CA GLU A 436 -4.61 35.90 35.09
C GLU A 436 -4.84 36.97 34.03
#